data_AF-A0A6A4Z8X8-F1
#
_entry.id   AF-A0A6A4Z8X8-F1
#
_cell.length_a   1.000
_cell.length_b   1.000
_cell.length_c   1.000
_cell.angle_alpha   90.00
_cell.angle_beta   90.00
_cell.angle_gamma   90.00
#
_symmetry.space_group_name_H-M   'P 1'
#
loop_
_entity.id
_entity.type
_entity.pdbx_description
1 polymer ?
#
loop_
_entity_poly.entity_id
_entity_poly.type
_entity_poly.pdbx_seq_one_letter_code
_entity_poly.pdbx_strand_id
1 'polypeptide(L)'
;AADNAGLSDDQSAQVITTVVAAADAVVPSQSDAAADAASDVGATDAQAQQIADAVDAGSSVSAAAANAGLSDEQTAQVIDQTTDAADNIADPADVAAAAAIDNGASTSQAVDIAASVDAGSSAAAAASDAGLDSDAVSDIVSQVADSADNVADPADVAADAALDNGASPDQAADVAASVDAGSSAAAAASDAGLDSDAVSDIVGQVADSSDNVADSADVAAAAAADSGASDAQVAQVAASVDAGADPAAAADDAGLSSAAAAAVDNIVDDAADNTADSADVAAAAAADSGASDEQVAQVAASVDAGASPSDA
;
A
#
# COMPACT_ATOMS: atom_id res chain seq x y z
N ALA A 1 15.00 -10.16 0.43
CA ALA A 1 16.12 -10.10 -0.56
C ALA A 1 17.57 -10.42 -0.08
N ALA A 2 17.89 -10.52 1.22
CA ALA A 2 19.28 -10.58 1.70
C ALA A 2 20.02 -11.95 1.56
N ASP A 3 19.31 -13.07 1.58
CA ASP A 3 19.91 -14.42 1.45
C ASP A 3 20.53 -14.67 0.06
N ASN A 4 20.03 -13.99 -0.97
CA ASN A 4 20.48 -14.17 -2.36
C ASN A 4 21.80 -13.41 -2.67
N ALA A 5 22.18 -12.46 -1.82
CA ALA A 5 23.40 -11.66 -1.96
C ALA A 5 24.61 -12.24 -1.21
N GLY A 6 24.42 -13.31 -0.42
CA GLY A 6 25.49 -13.92 0.38
C GLY A 6 25.99 -13.05 1.53
N LEU A 7 25.14 -12.15 2.02
CA LEU A 7 25.40 -11.33 3.22
C LEU A 7 25.26 -12.19 4.48
N SER A 8 26.02 -11.85 5.53
CA SER A 8 25.71 -12.38 6.87
C SER A 8 24.53 -11.61 7.48
N ASP A 9 23.83 -12.20 8.45
CA ASP A 9 22.70 -11.57 9.17
C ASP A 9 23.03 -10.15 9.66
N ASP A 10 24.22 -9.94 10.23
CA ASP A 10 24.67 -8.61 10.69
C ASP A 10 24.82 -7.58 9.57
N GLN A 11 25.15 -8.05 8.35
CA GLN A 11 25.25 -7.19 7.16
C GLN A 11 23.87 -6.94 6.58
N SER A 12 23.00 -7.95 6.55
CA SER A 12 21.60 -7.83 6.13
C SER A 12 20.88 -6.81 7.01
N ALA A 13 20.93 -6.98 8.33
CA ALA A 13 20.34 -6.06 9.29
C ALA A 13 20.86 -4.61 9.13
N GLN A 14 22.17 -4.42 8.89
CA GLN A 14 22.71 -3.09 8.64
C GLN A 14 22.17 -2.45 7.36
N VAL A 15 22.00 -3.24 6.30
CA VAL A 15 21.43 -2.74 5.05
C VAL A 15 19.97 -2.34 5.27
N ILE A 16 19.17 -3.22 5.86
CA ILE A 16 17.75 -3.01 6.18
C ILE A 16 17.58 -1.71 6.98
N THR A 17 18.23 -1.58 8.14
CA THR A 17 18.09 -0.38 8.98
C THR A 17 18.56 0.89 8.25
N THR A 18 19.57 0.80 7.38
CA THR A 18 20.05 1.96 6.63
C THR A 18 19.07 2.38 5.53
N VAL A 19 18.46 1.42 4.84
CA VAL A 19 17.49 1.66 3.77
C VAL A 19 16.20 2.24 4.36
N VAL A 20 15.67 1.63 5.41
CA VAL A 20 14.46 2.13 6.10
C VAL A 20 14.67 3.54 6.64
N ALA A 21 15.81 3.80 7.31
CA ALA A 21 16.12 5.14 7.80
C ALA A 21 16.34 6.17 6.68
N ALA A 22 16.68 5.73 5.46
CA ALA A 22 16.78 6.61 4.31
C ALA A 22 15.41 6.94 3.72
N ALA A 23 14.50 5.95 3.66
CA ALA A 23 13.11 6.13 3.23
C ALA A 23 12.35 7.08 4.18
N ASP A 24 12.39 6.81 5.49
CA ASP A 24 11.76 7.64 6.54
C ASP A 24 12.23 9.11 6.52
N ALA A 25 13.45 9.36 6.02
CA ALA A 25 13.98 10.72 5.93
C ALA A 25 13.47 11.53 4.73
N VAL A 26 12.86 10.88 3.73
CA VAL A 26 12.53 11.50 2.44
C VAL A 26 11.09 11.32 1.99
N VAL A 27 10.37 10.31 2.47
CA VAL A 27 8.96 10.07 2.13
C VAL A 27 8.08 11.02 2.95
N PRO A 28 7.44 12.03 2.33
CA PRO A 28 6.41 12.82 3.00
C PRO A 28 5.10 12.02 3.15
N SER A 29 4.14 12.55 3.91
CA SER A 29 2.77 12.02 3.81
C SER A 29 2.21 12.26 2.42
N GLN A 30 1.30 11.39 1.97
CA GLN A 30 0.67 11.53 0.66
C GLN A 30 -0.08 12.87 0.52
N SER A 31 -0.73 13.34 1.59
CA SER A 31 -1.41 14.63 1.64
C SER A 31 -0.45 15.83 1.53
N ASP A 32 0.70 15.77 2.20
CA ASP A 32 1.75 16.80 2.09
C ASP A 32 2.35 16.80 0.68
N ALA A 33 2.66 15.63 0.11
CA ALA A 33 3.14 15.48 -1.26
C ALA A 33 2.14 16.07 -2.27
N ALA A 34 0.86 15.72 -2.15
CA ALA A 34 -0.19 16.18 -3.03
C ALA A 34 -0.38 17.71 -2.96
N ALA A 35 -0.31 18.30 -1.76
CA ALA A 35 -0.42 19.76 -1.61
C ALA A 35 0.80 20.51 -2.17
N ASP A 36 2.01 19.98 -1.98
CA ASP A 36 3.24 20.54 -2.53
C ASP A 36 3.23 20.45 -4.06
N ALA A 37 2.90 19.28 -4.62
CA ALA A 37 2.75 19.07 -6.06
C ALA A 37 1.67 19.99 -6.66
N ALA A 38 0.52 20.13 -6.00
CA ALA A 38 -0.52 21.06 -6.42
C ALA A 38 -0.01 22.51 -6.48
N SER A 39 0.77 22.92 -5.49
CA SER A 39 1.37 24.25 -5.43
C SER A 39 2.37 24.47 -6.58
N ASP A 40 3.17 23.46 -6.92
CA ASP A 40 4.16 23.50 -8.00
C ASP A 40 3.53 23.62 -9.39
N VAL A 41 2.36 23.01 -9.60
CA VAL A 41 1.57 23.16 -10.84
C VAL A 41 0.71 24.44 -10.87
N GLY A 42 0.85 25.30 -9.86
CA GLY A 42 0.23 26.62 -9.80
C GLY A 42 -1.19 26.64 -9.23
N ALA A 43 -1.59 25.63 -8.45
CA ALA A 43 -2.82 25.70 -7.65
C ALA A 43 -2.73 26.85 -6.64
N THR A 44 -3.90 27.34 -6.20
CA THR A 44 -3.95 28.29 -5.08
C THR A 44 -3.76 27.57 -3.75
N ASP A 45 -3.28 28.28 -2.72
CA ASP A 45 -3.16 27.73 -1.35
C ASP A 45 -4.46 27.07 -0.86
N ALA A 46 -5.63 27.61 -1.26
CA ALA A 46 -6.93 27.05 -0.91
C ALA A 46 -7.23 25.73 -1.63
N GLN A 47 -6.78 25.58 -2.88
CA GLN A 47 -6.91 24.34 -3.63
C GLN A 47 -5.93 23.28 -3.12
N ALA A 48 -4.67 23.65 -2.87
CA ALA A 48 -3.68 22.74 -2.27
C ALA A 48 -4.15 22.22 -0.90
N GLN A 49 -4.68 23.09 -0.04
CA GLN A 49 -5.25 22.65 1.24
C GLN A 49 -6.49 21.76 1.06
N GLN A 50 -7.37 22.08 0.10
CA GLN A 50 -8.52 21.23 -0.18
C GLN A 50 -8.11 19.83 -0.65
N ILE A 51 -7.02 19.73 -1.43
CA ILE A 51 -6.46 18.45 -1.87
C ILE A 51 -5.92 17.68 -0.67
N ALA A 52 -5.03 18.28 0.13
CA ALA A 52 -4.50 17.63 1.34
C ALA A 52 -5.61 17.15 2.28
N ASP A 53 -6.61 17.99 2.58
CA ASP A 53 -7.72 17.63 3.46
C ASP A 53 -8.57 16.46 2.91
N ALA A 54 -8.66 16.32 1.58
CA ALA A 54 -9.39 15.23 0.94
C ALA A 54 -8.57 13.93 0.93
N VAL A 55 -7.27 14.03 0.69
CA VAL A 55 -6.33 12.90 0.72
C VAL A 55 -6.21 12.34 2.16
N ASP A 56 -6.06 13.22 3.16
CA ASP A 56 -6.10 12.82 4.59
C ASP A 56 -7.42 12.14 5.00
N ALA A 57 -8.49 12.35 4.21
CA ALA A 57 -9.79 11.74 4.43
C ALA A 57 -10.03 10.50 3.56
N GLY A 58 -8.99 9.97 2.90
CA GLY A 58 -9.03 8.75 2.10
C GLY A 58 -9.47 8.94 0.65
N SER A 59 -9.38 10.14 0.08
CA SER A 59 -9.57 10.32 -1.37
C SER A 59 -8.26 10.10 -2.11
N SER A 60 -8.32 9.44 -3.27
CA SER A 60 -7.22 9.46 -4.24
C SER A 60 -6.82 10.90 -4.59
N VAL A 61 -5.55 11.10 -4.90
CA VAL A 61 -4.96 12.38 -5.28
C VAL A 61 -5.61 12.91 -6.56
N SER A 62 -5.84 12.02 -7.54
CA SER A 62 -6.54 12.32 -8.79
C SER A 62 -7.95 12.85 -8.54
N ALA A 63 -8.76 12.17 -7.71
CA ALA A 63 -10.10 12.62 -7.35
C ALA A 63 -10.06 13.94 -6.56
N ALA A 64 -9.15 14.07 -5.60
CA ALA A 64 -8.97 15.28 -4.81
C ALA A 64 -8.61 16.50 -5.68
N ALA A 65 -7.65 16.36 -6.59
CA ALA A 65 -7.21 17.39 -7.54
C ALA A 65 -8.33 17.81 -8.50
N ALA A 66 -9.05 16.84 -9.07
CA ALA A 66 -10.19 17.11 -9.94
C ALA A 66 -11.31 17.86 -9.18
N ASN A 67 -11.62 17.45 -7.95
CA ASN A 67 -12.62 18.10 -7.11
C ASN A 67 -12.21 19.50 -6.62
N ALA A 68 -10.91 19.77 -6.51
CA ALA A 68 -10.35 21.10 -6.28
C ALA A 68 -10.38 21.99 -7.56
N GLY A 69 -10.80 21.43 -8.69
CA GLY A 69 -10.99 22.13 -9.95
C GLY A 69 -9.70 22.42 -10.70
N LEU A 70 -8.66 21.60 -10.51
CA LEU A 70 -7.50 21.59 -11.40
C LEU A 70 -7.88 21.10 -12.80
N SER A 71 -7.12 21.49 -13.82
CA SER A 71 -7.29 20.90 -15.17
C SER A 71 -6.68 19.52 -15.24
N ASP A 72 -7.06 18.72 -16.23
CA ASP A 72 -6.55 17.36 -16.41
C ASP A 72 -5.02 17.34 -16.54
N GLU A 73 -4.41 18.33 -17.20
CA GLU A 73 -2.94 18.45 -17.26
C GLU A 73 -2.29 18.79 -15.92
N GLN A 74 -2.98 19.57 -15.06
CA GLN A 74 -2.47 19.88 -13.73
C GLN A 74 -2.65 18.66 -12.82
N THR A 75 -3.80 18.00 -12.85
CA THR A 75 -4.06 16.76 -12.13
C THR A 75 -3.04 15.68 -12.48
N ALA A 76 -2.77 15.46 -13.77
CA ALA A 76 -1.75 14.52 -14.23
C ALA A 76 -0.36 14.82 -13.64
N GLN A 77 0.06 16.09 -13.59
CA GLN A 77 1.34 16.48 -12.99
C GLN A 77 1.38 16.35 -11.46
N VAL A 78 0.23 16.49 -10.80
CA VAL A 78 0.12 16.30 -9.35
C VAL A 78 0.22 14.82 -9.02
N ILE A 79 -0.46 13.95 -9.79
CA ILE A 79 -0.37 12.50 -9.66
C ILE A 79 1.09 12.06 -9.82
N ASP A 80 1.73 12.40 -10.95
CA ASP A 80 3.13 12.10 -11.27
C ASP A 80 4.09 12.45 -10.11
N GLN A 81 4.03 13.69 -9.63
CA GLN A 81 4.89 14.12 -8.52
C GLN A 81 4.57 13.45 -7.17
N THR A 82 3.30 13.08 -6.93
CA THR A 82 2.88 12.48 -5.67
C THR A 82 3.24 10.99 -5.64
N THR A 83 3.02 10.29 -6.75
CA THR A 83 3.42 8.87 -6.92
C THR A 83 4.95 8.74 -6.87
N ASP A 84 5.69 9.62 -7.55
CA ASP A 84 7.17 9.70 -7.46
C ASP A 84 7.68 9.84 -6.01
N ALA A 85 6.91 10.52 -5.15
CA ALA A 85 7.27 10.66 -3.74
C ALA A 85 7.05 9.35 -2.96
N ALA A 86 6.00 8.60 -3.31
CA ALA A 86 5.65 7.30 -2.72
C ALA A 86 6.60 6.16 -3.17
N ASP A 87 7.24 6.26 -4.34
CA ASP A 87 8.21 5.27 -4.85
C ASP A 87 9.39 4.95 -3.91
N ASN A 88 9.66 5.83 -2.93
CA ASN A 88 10.75 5.65 -1.96
C ASN A 88 10.30 5.00 -0.64
N ILE A 89 9.04 4.54 -0.55
CA ILE A 89 8.54 3.78 0.60
C ILE A 89 9.39 2.53 0.80
N ALA A 90 9.67 2.22 2.06
CA ALA A 90 10.39 1.00 2.40
C ALA A 90 9.43 -0.18 2.37
N ASP A 91 9.93 -1.32 1.87
CA ASP A 91 9.25 -2.60 1.91
C ASP A 91 8.78 -2.93 3.35
N PRO A 92 7.51 -3.32 3.56
CA PRO A 92 6.96 -3.66 4.88
C PRO A 92 7.81 -4.67 5.66
N ALA A 93 8.42 -5.64 5.00
CA ALA A 93 9.30 -6.62 5.64
C ALA A 93 10.58 -5.98 6.19
N ASP A 94 11.15 -5.04 5.45
CA ASP A 94 12.32 -4.28 5.87
C ASP A 94 11.96 -3.33 7.03
N VAL A 95 10.80 -2.66 6.97
CA VAL A 95 10.28 -1.83 8.07
C VAL A 95 10.10 -2.66 9.33
N ALA A 96 9.43 -3.81 9.23
CA ALA A 96 9.19 -4.70 10.36
C ALA A 96 10.52 -5.18 11.01
N ALA A 97 11.50 -5.55 10.20
CA ALA A 97 12.81 -5.96 10.68
C ALA A 97 13.61 -4.82 11.30
N ALA A 98 13.58 -3.62 10.73
CA ALA A 98 14.22 -2.43 11.30
C ALA A 98 13.59 -2.07 12.66
N ALA A 99 12.25 -2.02 12.72
CA ALA A 99 11.50 -1.77 13.94
C ALA A 99 11.80 -2.81 15.03
N ALA A 100 11.94 -4.09 14.65
CA ALA A 100 12.33 -5.16 15.57
C ALA A 100 13.73 -4.96 16.15
N ILE A 101 14.70 -4.52 15.34
CA ILE A 101 16.07 -4.21 15.80
C ILE A 101 16.05 -3.07 16.81
N ASP A 102 15.28 -2.02 16.56
CA ASP A 102 15.13 -0.87 17.47
C ASP A 102 14.47 -1.29 18.79
N ASN A 103 13.62 -2.31 18.74
CA ASN A 103 13.04 -3.00 19.90
C ASN A 103 13.95 -4.05 20.54
N GLY A 104 15.21 -4.14 20.13
CA GLY A 104 16.23 -4.99 20.76
C GLY A 104 16.21 -6.45 20.32
N ALA A 105 15.55 -6.77 19.21
CA ALA A 105 15.68 -8.07 18.57
C ALA A 105 17.14 -8.34 18.16
N SER A 106 17.52 -9.61 18.14
CA SER A 106 18.78 -10.01 17.51
C SER A 106 18.71 -9.88 15.99
N THR A 107 19.88 -9.77 15.34
CA THR A 107 19.96 -9.69 13.87
C THR A 107 19.34 -10.90 13.19
N SER A 108 19.49 -12.10 13.75
CA SER A 108 18.82 -13.29 13.24
C SER A 108 17.29 -13.23 13.38
N GLN A 109 16.77 -12.70 14.50
CA GLN A 109 15.32 -12.53 14.65
C GLN A 109 14.76 -11.53 13.64
N ALA A 110 15.45 -10.41 13.41
CA ALA A 110 15.03 -9.42 12.43
C ALA A 110 15.00 -9.98 11.00
N VAL A 111 16.00 -10.80 10.63
CA VAL A 111 16.01 -11.48 9.32
C VAL A 111 14.88 -12.51 9.22
N ASP A 112 14.63 -13.29 10.27
CA ASP A 112 13.51 -14.25 10.29
C ASP A 112 12.15 -13.53 10.18
N ILE A 113 12.01 -12.34 10.79
CA ILE A 113 10.81 -11.49 10.68
C ILE A 113 10.62 -11.02 9.24
N ALA A 114 11.62 -10.37 8.64
CA ALA A 114 11.55 -9.92 7.25
C ALA A 114 11.18 -11.07 6.30
N ALA A 115 11.84 -12.23 6.43
CA ALA A 115 11.55 -13.38 5.58
C ALA A 115 10.14 -13.94 5.77
N SER A 116 9.56 -13.81 6.97
CA SER A 116 8.19 -14.25 7.24
C SER A 116 7.16 -13.28 6.65
N VAL A 117 7.45 -11.97 6.71
CA VAL A 117 6.62 -10.92 6.10
C VAL A 117 6.68 -10.99 4.57
N ASP A 118 7.87 -11.12 3.97
CA ASP A 118 8.06 -11.40 2.53
C ASP A 118 7.27 -12.63 2.05
N ALA A 119 7.01 -13.59 2.95
CA ALA A 119 6.25 -14.80 2.66
C ALA A 119 4.73 -14.64 2.85
N GLY A 120 4.26 -13.43 3.18
CA GLY A 120 2.86 -13.07 3.37
C GLY A 120 2.33 -13.28 4.79
N SER A 121 3.20 -13.28 5.81
CA SER A 121 2.73 -13.20 7.22
C SER A 121 2.58 -11.73 7.62
N SER A 122 1.61 -11.43 8.49
CA SER A 122 1.58 -10.13 9.16
C SER A 122 2.86 -9.90 9.98
N ALA A 123 3.26 -8.64 10.11
CA ALA A 123 4.39 -8.22 10.93
C ALA A 123 4.17 -8.61 12.40
N ALA A 124 2.94 -8.51 12.89
CA ALA A 124 2.56 -8.96 14.23
C ALA A 124 2.82 -10.45 14.47
N ALA A 125 2.39 -11.31 13.53
CA ALA A 125 2.59 -12.75 13.62
C ALA A 125 4.09 -13.09 13.54
N ALA A 126 4.80 -12.50 12.59
CA ALA A 126 6.24 -12.70 12.41
C ALA A 126 7.04 -12.31 13.67
N ALA A 127 6.76 -11.14 14.24
CA ALA A 127 7.40 -10.66 15.47
C ALA A 127 7.08 -11.55 16.68
N SER A 128 5.83 -11.99 16.81
CA SER A 128 5.39 -12.91 17.88
C SER A 128 6.07 -14.27 17.78
N ASP A 129 6.18 -14.83 16.57
CA ASP A 129 6.85 -16.11 16.31
C ASP A 129 8.37 -16.03 16.53
N ALA A 130 8.96 -14.86 16.27
CA ALA A 130 10.35 -14.55 16.65
C ALA A 130 10.54 -14.41 18.18
N GLY A 131 9.45 -14.44 18.96
CA GLY A 131 9.47 -14.44 20.42
C GLY A 131 9.65 -13.04 21.04
N LEU A 132 9.30 -11.99 20.30
CA LEU A 132 9.25 -10.63 20.84
C LEU A 132 8.06 -10.49 21.80
N ASP A 133 8.14 -9.54 22.73
CA ASP A 133 7.04 -9.26 23.64
C ASP A 133 6.00 -8.33 23.00
N SER A 134 4.85 -8.18 23.68
CA SER A 134 3.72 -7.42 23.14
C SER A 134 4.06 -5.96 22.84
N ASP A 135 4.94 -5.37 23.64
CA ASP A 135 5.32 -3.97 23.52
C ASP A 135 6.12 -3.80 22.22
N ALA A 136 7.10 -4.66 21.97
CA ALA A 136 7.83 -4.69 20.71
C ALA A 136 6.94 -5.02 19.49
N VAL A 137 5.99 -5.95 19.62
CA VAL A 137 5.04 -6.28 18.56
C VAL A 137 4.17 -5.07 18.20
N SER A 138 3.65 -4.37 19.21
CA SER A 138 2.84 -3.15 19.05
C SER A 138 3.61 -2.07 18.28
N ASP A 139 4.86 -1.80 18.69
CA ASP A 139 5.72 -0.80 18.04
C ASP A 139 6.06 -1.17 16.58
N ILE A 140 6.28 -2.46 16.28
CA ILE A 140 6.56 -2.95 14.92
C ILE A 140 5.33 -2.74 14.02
N VAL A 141 4.16 -3.14 14.50
CA VAL A 141 2.90 -3.02 13.75
C VAL A 141 2.58 -1.57 13.43
N SER A 142 2.72 -0.66 14.41
CA SER A 142 2.52 0.76 14.17
C SER A 142 3.46 1.30 13.10
N GLN A 143 4.75 0.96 13.14
CA GLN A 143 5.70 1.45 12.12
C GLN A 143 5.41 0.90 10.72
N VAL A 144 4.99 -0.36 10.61
CA VAL A 144 4.62 -0.95 9.32
C VAL A 144 3.36 -0.27 8.77
N ALA A 145 2.34 -0.07 9.61
CA ALA A 145 1.12 0.64 9.23
C ALA A 145 1.41 2.11 8.83
N ASP A 146 2.17 2.85 9.65
CA ASP A 146 2.55 4.24 9.36
C ASP A 146 3.32 4.36 8.03
N SER A 147 4.14 3.37 7.69
CA SER A 147 4.83 3.32 6.39
C SER A 147 3.87 3.05 5.24
N ALA A 148 2.92 2.13 5.44
CA ALA A 148 1.91 1.75 4.45
C ALA A 148 0.88 2.86 4.19
N ASP A 149 0.62 3.73 5.16
CA ASP A 149 -0.28 4.90 5.00
C ASP A 149 0.18 5.87 3.90
N ASN A 150 1.45 5.79 3.47
CA ASN A 150 1.99 6.64 2.40
C ASN A 150 1.93 5.98 1.02
N VAL A 151 1.52 4.71 0.93
CA VAL A 151 1.39 4.01 -0.34
C VAL A 151 0.37 4.72 -1.22
N ALA A 152 0.69 4.88 -2.50
CA ALA A 152 -0.18 5.56 -3.44
C ALA A 152 -1.44 4.73 -3.72
N ASP A 153 -2.56 5.43 -3.85
CA ASP A 153 -3.84 4.82 -4.21
C ASP A 153 -3.71 4.13 -5.60
N PRO A 154 -4.23 2.91 -5.78
CA PRO A 154 -4.19 2.18 -7.05
C PRO A 154 -4.68 3.00 -8.25
N ALA A 155 -5.66 3.89 -8.08
CA ALA A 155 -6.13 4.76 -9.16
C ALA A 155 -5.07 5.78 -9.59
N ASP A 156 -4.32 6.33 -8.63
CA ASP A 156 -3.24 7.27 -8.90
C ASP A 156 -2.03 6.57 -9.54
N VAL A 157 -1.67 5.38 -9.03
CA VAL A 157 -0.61 4.55 -9.63
C VAL A 157 -0.97 4.16 -11.06
N ALA A 158 -2.22 3.74 -11.30
CA ALA A 158 -2.67 3.36 -12.64
C ALA A 158 -2.65 4.54 -13.62
N ALA A 159 -3.07 5.73 -13.17
CA ALA A 159 -3.02 6.93 -13.99
C ALA A 159 -1.59 7.39 -14.27
N ASP A 160 -0.71 7.32 -13.28
CA ASP A 160 0.71 7.65 -13.44
C ASP A 160 1.39 6.72 -14.44
N ALA A 161 1.24 5.42 -14.24
CA ALA A 161 1.75 4.39 -15.14
C ALA A 161 1.21 4.56 -16.58
N ALA A 162 -0.04 5.01 -16.73
CA ALA A 162 -0.60 5.34 -18.04
C ALA A 162 0.09 6.55 -18.68
N LEU A 163 0.38 7.61 -17.92
CA LEU A 163 1.13 8.79 -18.39
C LEU A 163 2.54 8.40 -18.85
N ASP A 164 3.22 7.54 -18.09
CA ASP A 164 4.53 6.99 -18.43
C ASP A 164 4.53 6.18 -19.72
N ASN A 165 3.41 5.50 -19.99
CA ASN A 165 3.14 4.81 -21.25
C ASN A 165 2.65 5.73 -22.38
N GLY A 166 2.68 7.05 -22.17
CA GLY A 166 2.37 8.06 -23.18
C GLY A 166 0.86 8.28 -23.39
N ALA A 167 0.03 7.89 -22.44
CA ALA A 167 -1.38 8.30 -22.42
C ALA A 167 -1.50 9.82 -22.37
N SER A 168 -2.59 10.34 -22.93
CA SER A 168 -2.94 11.74 -22.71
C SER A 168 -3.46 11.96 -21.27
N PRO A 169 -3.37 13.18 -20.72
CA PRO A 169 -3.93 13.50 -19.41
C PRO A 169 -5.41 13.11 -19.27
N ASP A 170 -6.21 13.33 -20.32
CA ASP A 170 -7.62 12.90 -20.35
C ASP A 170 -7.76 11.38 -20.20
N GLN A 171 -6.90 10.59 -20.85
CA GLN A 171 -6.91 9.12 -20.73
C GLN A 171 -6.47 8.66 -19.35
N ALA A 172 -5.42 9.26 -18.78
CA ALA A 172 -4.98 8.95 -17.42
C ALA A 172 -6.07 9.28 -16.38
N ALA A 173 -6.77 10.40 -16.56
CA ALA A 173 -7.93 10.75 -15.72
C ALA A 173 -9.09 9.76 -15.88
N ASP A 174 -9.37 9.29 -17.10
CA ASP A 174 -10.38 8.25 -17.34
C ASP A 174 -10.00 6.91 -16.67
N VAL A 175 -8.70 6.58 -16.65
CA VAL A 175 -8.18 5.38 -15.96
C VAL A 175 -8.37 5.52 -14.44
N ALA A 176 -7.83 6.58 -13.83
CA ALA A 176 -7.98 6.84 -12.39
C ALA A 176 -9.46 6.77 -11.95
N ALA A 177 -10.33 7.52 -12.64
CA ALA A 177 -11.75 7.57 -12.29
C ALA A 177 -12.47 6.21 -12.42
N SER A 178 -11.98 5.32 -13.29
CA SER A 178 -12.54 3.98 -13.44
C SER A 178 -12.05 3.02 -12.36
N VAL A 179 -10.78 3.15 -11.95
CA VAL A 179 -10.18 2.38 -10.85
C VAL A 179 -10.79 2.79 -9.51
N ASP A 180 -10.91 4.10 -9.23
CA ASP A 180 -11.64 4.66 -8.07
C ASP A 180 -13.09 4.15 -7.98
N ALA A 181 -13.70 3.84 -9.13
CA ALA A 181 -15.06 3.31 -9.19
C ALA A 181 -15.13 1.78 -8.96
N GLY A 182 -13.99 1.14 -8.68
CA GLY A 182 -13.83 -0.29 -8.43
C GLY A 182 -13.59 -1.14 -9.68
N SER A 183 -13.04 -0.57 -10.75
CA SER A 183 -12.56 -1.37 -11.90
C SER A 183 -11.12 -1.82 -11.65
N SER A 184 -10.71 -2.95 -12.21
CA SER A 184 -9.29 -3.28 -12.30
C SER A 184 -8.53 -2.24 -13.15
N ALA A 185 -7.26 -2.04 -12.85
CA ALA A 185 -6.39 -1.16 -13.62
C ALA A 185 -6.28 -1.64 -15.08
N ALA A 186 -6.23 -2.95 -15.31
CA ALA A 186 -6.19 -3.51 -16.67
C ALA A 186 -7.45 -3.18 -17.48
N ALA A 187 -8.63 -3.32 -16.87
CA ALA A 187 -9.90 -2.99 -17.53
C ALA A 187 -10.00 -1.49 -17.81
N ALA A 188 -9.66 -0.65 -16.82
CA ALA A 188 -9.65 0.80 -16.94
C ALA A 188 -8.73 1.27 -18.08
N ALA A 189 -7.49 0.78 -18.13
CA ALA A 189 -6.52 1.08 -19.18
C ALA A 189 -7.01 0.63 -20.57
N SER A 190 -7.58 -0.56 -20.67
CA SER A 190 -8.14 -1.09 -21.93
C SER A 190 -9.32 -0.24 -22.43
N ASP A 191 -10.21 0.18 -21.53
CA ASP A 191 -11.37 1.01 -21.85
C ASP A 191 -10.96 2.44 -22.24
N ALA A 192 -9.87 2.96 -21.66
CA ALA A 192 -9.21 4.20 -22.08
C ALA A 192 -8.49 4.08 -23.44
N GLY A 193 -8.46 2.87 -24.03
CA GLY A 193 -7.93 2.60 -25.36
C GLY A 193 -6.42 2.49 -25.43
N LEU A 194 -5.77 2.19 -24.31
CA LEU A 194 -4.34 1.87 -24.26
C LEU A 194 -4.08 0.50 -24.90
N ASP A 195 -2.85 0.28 -25.37
CA ASP A 195 -2.46 -1.01 -25.93
C ASP A 195 -2.03 -2.00 -24.85
N SER A 196 -1.84 -3.26 -25.24
CA SER A 196 -1.55 -4.36 -24.32
C SER A 196 -0.21 -4.23 -23.61
N ASP A 197 0.78 -3.61 -24.25
CA ASP A 197 2.08 -3.31 -23.63
C ASP A 197 1.85 -2.34 -22.46
N ALA A 198 1.15 -1.22 -22.70
CA ALA A 198 0.82 -0.25 -21.67
C ALA A 198 -0.06 -0.83 -20.55
N VAL A 199 -1.06 -1.66 -20.90
CA VAL A 199 -1.92 -2.35 -19.92
C VAL A 199 -1.09 -3.25 -19.01
N SER A 200 -0.15 -4.01 -19.57
CA SER A 200 0.71 -4.91 -18.80
C SER A 200 1.61 -4.14 -17.83
N ASP A 201 2.19 -3.03 -18.28
CA ASP A 201 3.05 -2.18 -17.45
C ASP A 201 2.24 -1.53 -16.30
N ILE A 202 1.03 -1.02 -16.59
CA ILE A 202 0.13 -0.44 -15.58
C ILE A 202 -0.23 -1.47 -14.50
N VAL A 203 -0.63 -2.67 -14.92
CA VAL A 203 -0.95 -3.77 -14.00
C VAL A 203 0.24 -4.13 -13.11
N GLY A 204 1.44 -4.19 -13.69
CA GLY A 204 2.66 -4.46 -12.95
C GLY A 204 2.93 -3.40 -11.87
N GLN A 205 2.86 -2.12 -12.23
CA GLN A 205 3.11 -1.03 -11.27
C GLN A 205 2.06 -0.96 -10.15
N VAL A 206 0.78 -1.15 -10.47
CA VAL A 206 -0.29 -1.18 -9.45
C VAL A 206 -0.09 -2.35 -8.49
N ALA A 207 0.24 -3.55 -9.00
CA ALA A 207 0.53 -4.70 -8.16
C ALA A 207 1.77 -4.50 -7.29
N ASP A 208 2.87 -4.00 -7.87
CA ASP A 208 4.12 -3.72 -7.15
C ASP A 208 3.91 -2.65 -6.05
N SER A 209 3.10 -1.62 -6.30
CA SER A 209 2.75 -0.63 -5.28
C SER A 209 1.96 -1.25 -4.14
N SER A 210 1.01 -2.14 -4.46
CA SER A 210 0.19 -2.83 -3.46
C SER A 210 0.96 -3.82 -2.59
N ASP A 211 2.13 -4.32 -3.02
CA ASP A 211 3.01 -5.13 -2.16
C ASP A 211 3.53 -4.33 -0.95
N ASN A 212 3.49 -2.99 -0.99
CA ASN A 212 3.87 -2.13 0.13
C ASN A 212 2.72 -1.85 1.11
N VAL A 213 1.50 -2.33 0.85
CA VAL A 213 0.38 -2.19 1.78
C VAL A 213 0.57 -3.17 2.95
N ALA A 214 0.31 -2.69 4.17
CA ALA A 214 0.38 -3.53 5.37
C ALA A 214 -0.72 -4.60 5.39
N ASP A 215 -0.45 -5.74 6.04
CA ASP A 215 -1.47 -6.76 6.22
C ASP A 215 -2.65 -6.22 7.04
N SER A 216 -3.88 -6.62 6.69
CA SER A 216 -5.10 -6.22 7.39
C SER A 216 -5.05 -6.43 8.93
N ALA A 217 -4.33 -7.45 9.40
CA ALA A 217 -4.13 -7.70 10.81
C ALA A 217 -3.23 -6.66 11.48
N ASP A 218 -2.20 -6.21 10.78
CA ASP A 218 -1.31 -5.14 11.23
C ASP A 218 -2.06 -3.80 11.23
N VAL A 219 -2.79 -3.48 10.15
CA VAL A 219 -3.63 -2.26 10.07
C VAL A 219 -4.66 -2.23 11.21
N ALA A 220 -5.37 -3.33 11.43
CA ALA A 220 -6.38 -3.42 12.50
C ALA A 220 -5.75 -3.20 13.89
N ALA A 221 -4.56 -3.75 14.11
CA ALA A 221 -3.84 -3.64 15.37
C ALA A 221 -3.26 -2.25 15.59
N ALA A 222 -2.72 -1.59 14.56
CA ALA A 222 -2.29 -0.20 14.60
C ALA A 222 -3.47 0.74 14.92
N ALA A 223 -4.59 0.58 14.21
CA ALA A 223 -5.82 1.34 14.47
C ALA A 223 -6.36 1.15 15.91
N ALA A 224 -6.20 -0.05 16.47
CA ALA A 224 -6.54 -0.32 17.86
C ALA A 224 -5.59 0.42 18.82
N ALA A 225 -4.29 0.48 18.52
CA ALA A 225 -3.30 1.23 19.27
C ALA A 225 -3.63 2.73 19.30
N ASP A 226 -3.97 3.31 18.16
CA ASP A 226 -4.40 4.72 18.04
C ASP A 226 -5.69 5.02 18.80
N SER A 227 -6.56 4.01 18.89
CA SER A 227 -7.77 4.05 19.72
C SER A 227 -7.49 3.88 21.22
N GLY A 228 -6.22 3.77 21.63
CA GLY A 228 -5.78 3.66 23.01
C GLY A 228 -5.83 2.25 23.59
N ALA A 229 -5.79 1.23 22.75
CA ALA A 229 -5.57 -0.15 23.20
C ALA A 229 -4.22 -0.28 23.91
N SER A 230 -4.13 -1.25 24.83
CA SER A 230 -2.83 -1.67 25.37
C SER A 230 -2.11 -2.60 24.39
N ASP A 231 -0.79 -2.70 24.50
CA ASP A 231 0.03 -3.57 23.63
C ASP A 231 -0.43 -5.03 23.61
N ALA A 232 -0.92 -5.52 24.75
CA ALA A 232 -1.52 -6.86 24.83
C ALA A 232 -2.84 -6.99 24.06
N GLN A 233 -3.64 -5.92 23.98
CA GLN A 233 -4.86 -5.88 23.18
C GLN A 233 -4.53 -5.72 21.69
N VAL A 234 -3.53 -4.91 21.34
CA VAL A 234 -3.01 -4.77 19.96
C VAL A 234 -2.59 -6.14 19.41
N ALA A 235 -1.74 -6.85 20.14
CA ALA A 235 -1.32 -8.22 19.76
C ALA A 235 -2.49 -9.21 19.71
N GLN A 236 -3.52 -9.04 20.56
CA GLN A 236 -4.73 -9.88 20.50
C GLN A 236 -5.57 -9.60 19.26
N VAL A 237 -5.72 -8.33 18.85
CA VAL A 237 -6.46 -7.93 17.66
C VAL A 237 -5.77 -8.51 16.42
N ALA A 238 -4.48 -8.26 16.23
CA ALA A 238 -3.70 -8.81 15.11
C ALA A 238 -3.88 -10.33 14.99
N ALA A 239 -3.61 -11.07 16.07
CA ALA A 239 -3.71 -12.53 16.06
C ALA A 239 -5.15 -13.05 15.77
N SER A 240 -6.18 -12.27 16.08
CA SER A 240 -7.56 -12.63 15.79
C SER A 240 -7.90 -12.37 14.32
N VAL A 241 -7.46 -11.24 13.76
CA VAL A 241 -7.66 -10.89 12.35
C VAL A 241 -6.86 -11.84 11.44
N ASP A 242 -5.61 -12.18 11.79
CA ASP A 242 -4.81 -13.21 11.12
C ASP A 242 -5.53 -14.58 11.08
N ALA A 243 -6.30 -14.89 12.13
CA ALA A 243 -7.10 -16.11 12.19
C ALA A 243 -8.39 -16.03 11.36
N GLY A 244 -8.62 -14.93 10.65
CA GLY A 244 -9.76 -14.65 9.80
C GLY A 244 -10.97 -14.05 10.53
N ALA A 245 -10.75 -13.42 11.69
CA ALA A 245 -11.81 -12.65 12.34
C ALA A 245 -12.02 -11.30 11.64
N ASP A 246 -13.27 -10.86 11.63
CA ASP A 246 -13.66 -9.50 11.26
C ASP A 246 -12.97 -8.46 12.19
N PRO A 247 -12.39 -7.36 11.67
CA PRO A 247 -11.61 -6.40 12.47
C PRO A 247 -12.39 -5.78 13.63
N ALA A 248 -13.64 -5.34 13.40
CA ALA A 248 -14.49 -4.82 14.46
C ALA A 248 -14.75 -5.87 15.56
N ALA A 249 -15.05 -7.11 15.17
CA ALA A 249 -15.25 -8.20 16.11
C ALA A 249 -13.99 -8.53 16.92
N ALA A 250 -12.82 -8.53 16.27
CA ALA A 250 -11.53 -8.73 16.94
C ALA A 250 -11.26 -7.64 17.99
N ALA A 251 -11.52 -6.37 17.65
CA ALA A 251 -11.39 -5.24 18.57
C ALA A 251 -12.35 -5.34 19.76
N ASP A 252 -13.63 -5.68 19.52
CA ASP A 252 -14.63 -5.89 20.56
C ASP A 252 -14.23 -7.05 21.52
N ASP A 253 -13.73 -8.16 20.98
CA ASP A 253 -13.25 -9.31 21.76
C ASP A 253 -11.97 -9.01 22.55
N ALA A 254 -11.13 -8.09 22.05
CA ALA A 254 -10.02 -7.51 22.79
C ALA A 254 -10.47 -6.51 23.88
N GLY A 255 -11.76 -6.19 23.94
CA GLY A 255 -12.36 -5.35 24.98
C GLY A 255 -12.26 -3.86 24.71
N LEU A 256 -12.07 -3.47 23.45
CA LEU A 256 -12.19 -2.07 23.04
C LEU A 256 -13.65 -1.60 23.16
N SER A 257 -13.82 -0.27 23.13
CA SER A 257 -15.18 0.28 23.06
C SER A 257 -15.75 0.09 21.65
N SER A 258 -17.07 -0.02 21.51
CA SER A 258 -17.69 -0.16 20.18
C SER A 258 -17.41 1.00 19.23
N ALA A 259 -17.09 2.20 19.76
CA ALA A 259 -16.66 3.32 18.93
C ALA A 259 -15.24 3.13 18.39
N ALA A 260 -14.36 2.54 19.19
CA ALA A 260 -13.00 2.19 18.78
C ALA A 260 -13.01 1.00 17.82
N ALA A 261 -13.82 -0.04 18.08
CA ALA A 261 -13.98 -1.16 17.16
C ALA A 261 -14.50 -0.72 15.78
N ALA A 262 -15.46 0.21 15.74
CA ALA A 262 -15.92 0.78 14.46
C ALA A 262 -14.87 1.66 13.78
N ALA A 263 -13.98 2.31 14.52
CA ALA A 263 -12.88 3.07 13.93
C ALA A 263 -11.84 2.13 13.30
N VAL A 264 -11.50 1.03 14.00
CA VAL A 264 -10.64 -0.04 13.48
C VAL A 264 -11.20 -0.60 12.17
N ASP A 265 -12.50 -0.89 12.14
CA ASP A 265 -13.20 -1.40 10.94
C ASP A 265 -13.04 -0.46 9.75
N ASN A 266 -13.35 0.83 9.94
CA ASN A 266 -13.25 1.82 8.86
C ASN A 266 -11.81 1.98 8.37
N ILE A 267 -10.82 2.01 9.27
CA ILE A 267 -9.41 2.16 8.88
C ILE A 267 -8.93 0.95 8.07
N VAL A 268 -9.35 -0.27 8.44
CA VAL A 268 -9.02 -1.47 7.66
C VAL A 268 -9.71 -1.48 6.30
N ASP A 269 -10.96 -1.03 6.23
CA ASP A 269 -11.67 -0.87 4.96
C ASP A 269 -10.96 0.18 4.07
N ASP A 270 -10.60 1.33 4.63
CA ASP A 270 -9.88 2.40 3.91
C ASP A 270 -8.50 1.91 3.41
N ALA A 271 -7.76 1.13 4.22
CA ALA A 271 -6.48 0.56 3.80
C ALA A 271 -6.63 -0.53 2.72
N ALA A 272 -7.77 -1.26 2.72
CA ALA A 272 -8.05 -2.25 1.70
C ALA A 272 -8.28 -1.63 0.31
N ASP A 273 -8.75 -0.38 0.25
CA ASP A 273 -8.89 0.38 -1.00
C ASP A 273 -7.52 0.65 -1.66
N ASN A 274 -6.41 0.61 -0.90
CA ASN A 274 -5.06 0.73 -1.44
C ASN A 274 -4.49 -0.58 -2.04
N THR A 275 -5.26 -1.67 -2.01
CA THR A 275 -4.84 -2.96 -2.55
C THR A 275 -5.31 -3.13 -4.00
N ALA A 276 -4.42 -3.62 -4.86
CA ALA A 276 -4.70 -3.93 -6.26
C ALA A 276 -5.89 -4.92 -6.40
N ASP A 277 -6.68 -4.75 -7.46
CA ASP A 277 -7.76 -5.68 -7.76
C ASP A 277 -7.21 -7.09 -8.03
N SER A 278 -7.98 -8.11 -7.67
CA SER A 278 -7.62 -9.51 -7.87
C SER A 278 -7.29 -9.88 -9.33
N ALA A 279 -7.87 -9.19 -10.31
CA ALA A 279 -7.56 -9.35 -11.72
C ALA A 279 -6.16 -8.82 -12.05
N ASP A 280 -5.78 -7.67 -11.49
CA ASP A 280 -4.46 -7.08 -11.65
C ASP A 280 -3.40 -7.95 -10.96
N VAL A 281 -3.64 -8.40 -9.73
CA VAL A 281 -2.75 -9.33 -9.01
C VAL A 281 -2.53 -10.63 -9.79
N ALA A 282 -3.60 -11.22 -10.33
CA ALA A 282 -3.49 -12.45 -11.12
C ALA A 282 -2.68 -12.22 -12.42
N ALA A 283 -2.87 -11.07 -13.05
CA ALA A 283 -2.18 -10.71 -14.28
C ALA A 283 -0.70 -10.39 -14.04
N ALA A 284 -0.36 -9.68 -12.95
CA ALA A 284 1.02 -9.46 -12.51
C ALA A 284 1.73 -10.80 -12.24
N ALA A 285 1.10 -11.72 -11.51
CA ALA A 285 1.64 -13.07 -11.28
C ALA A 285 1.88 -13.86 -12.59
N ALA A 286 1.04 -13.64 -13.61
CA ALA A 286 1.26 -14.21 -14.93
C ALA A 286 2.48 -13.58 -15.64
N ALA A 287 2.66 -12.26 -15.53
CA ALA A 287 3.81 -11.53 -16.05
C ALA A 287 5.12 -12.06 -15.43
N ASP A 288 5.17 -12.22 -14.11
CA ASP A 288 6.31 -12.80 -13.37
C ASP A 288 6.63 -14.24 -13.78
N SER A 289 5.59 -14.97 -14.19
CA SER A 289 5.72 -16.32 -14.73
C SER A 289 6.20 -16.35 -16.19
N GLY A 290 6.45 -15.19 -16.80
CA GLY A 290 6.96 -15.02 -18.17
C GLY A 290 5.88 -15.04 -19.24
N ALA A 291 4.63 -14.72 -18.90
CA ALA A 291 3.59 -14.45 -19.89
C ALA A 291 3.97 -13.22 -20.74
N SER A 292 3.51 -13.17 -21.99
CA SER A 292 3.61 -11.93 -22.78
C SER A 292 2.58 -10.90 -22.33
N ASP A 293 2.79 -9.63 -22.64
CA ASP A 293 1.88 -8.51 -22.32
C ASP A 293 0.45 -8.78 -22.81
N GLU A 294 0.30 -9.37 -24.01
CA GLU A 294 -1.00 -9.80 -24.53
C GLU A 294 -1.70 -10.87 -23.68
N GLN A 295 -0.94 -11.74 -23.03
CA GLN A 295 -1.44 -12.80 -22.16
C GLN A 295 -1.79 -12.24 -20.78
N VAL A 296 -0.98 -11.30 -20.26
CA VAL A 296 -1.25 -10.57 -19.01
C VAL A 296 -2.60 -9.86 -19.12
N ALA A 297 -2.82 -9.08 -20.18
CA ALA A 297 -4.10 -8.41 -20.43
C ALA A 297 -5.28 -9.40 -20.58
N GLN A 298 -5.03 -10.59 -21.14
CA GLN A 298 -6.05 -11.64 -21.25
C GLN A 298 -6.40 -12.28 -19.90
N VAL A 299 -5.42 -12.45 -19.01
CA VAL A 299 -5.63 -12.99 -17.66
C VAL A 299 -6.49 -12.03 -16.86
N ALA A 300 -6.12 -10.73 -16.80
CA ALA A 300 -6.91 -9.72 -16.11
C ALA A 300 -8.37 -9.70 -16.61
N ALA A 301 -8.55 -9.59 -17.94
CA ALA A 301 -9.88 -9.58 -18.55
C ALA A 301 -10.69 -10.86 -18.27
N SER A 302 -10.03 -12.00 -18.06
CA SER A 302 -10.70 -13.26 -17.69
C SER A 302 -11.20 -13.22 -16.25
N VAL A 303 -10.36 -12.74 -15.33
CA VAL A 303 -10.70 -12.61 -13.90
C VAL A 303 -11.80 -11.57 -13.71
N ASP A 304 -11.73 -10.41 -14.39
CA ASP A 304 -12.79 -9.41 -14.40
C ASP A 304 -14.13 -9.96 -14.91
N ALA A 305 -14.07 -10.89 -15.88
CA ALA A 305 -15.25 -11.58 -16.38
C ALA A 305 -15.80 -12.66 -15.42
N GLY A 306 -15.16 -12.84 -14.25
CA GLY A 306 -15.54 -13.75 -13.18
C GLY A 306 -14.86 -15.12 -13.22
N ALA A 307 -13.76 -15.29 -13.97
CA ALA A 307 -12.91 -16.47 -13.83
C ALA A 307 -12.19 -16.42 -12.47
N SER A 308 -11.90 -17.58 -11.89
CA SER A 308 -11.02 -17.59 -10.72
C SER A 308 -9.57 -17.33 -11.17
N PRO A 309 -8.73 -16.65 -10.37
CA PRO A 309 -7.32 -16.40 -10.71
C PRO A 309 -6.54 -17.68 -11.08
N SER A 310 -6.91 -18.82 -10.51
CA SER A 310 -6.27 -20.11 -10.80
C SER A 310 -6.75 -20.80 -12.08
N ASP A 311 -7.90 -20.39 -12.63
CA ASP A 311 -8.46 -20.92 -13.87
C ASP A 311 -8.09 -20.06 -15.10
N ALA A 312 -7.76 -18.78 -14.88
CA ALA A 312 -7.29 -17.83 -15.89
C ALA A 312 -5.85 -18.18 -16.35
#